data_AF-A0A528TS62-F1
#
_entry.id   AF-A0A528TS62-F1
#
_cell.length_a   1.000
_cell.length_b   1.000
_cell.length_c   1.000
_cell.angle_alpha   90.00
_cell.angle_beta   90.00
_cell.angle_gamma   90.00
#
_symmetry.space_group_name_H-M   'P 1'
#
loop_
_entity.id
_entity.type
_entity.pdbx_description
1 polymer ?
#
loop_
_entity_poly.entity_id
_entity_poly.type
_entity_poly.pdbx_seq_one_letter_code
_entity_poly.pdbx_strand_id
1 'polypeptide(L)' 'VIGGLGESVAALLMREGVTPAFRQIALPDEFLDAGALPTLHDRYGISTTEVVRRIREWTGK' A
#
# COMPACT_ATOMS: atom_id res chain seq x y z
N VAL A 1 2.86 -6.62 6.69
CA VAL A 1 2.59 -5.28 7.22
C VAL A 1 1.88 -5.45 8.54
N ILE A 2 2.44 -4.91 9.61
CA ILE A 2 1.80 -4.85 10.92
C ILE A 2 1.63 -3.37 11.24
N GLY A 3 0.40 -2.93 11.52
CA GLY A 3 0.10 -1.54 11.83
C GLY A 3 0.09 -0.58 10.63
N GLY A 4 0.25 0.70 10.94
CA GLY A 4 0.33 1.79 9.96
C GLY A 4 -1.03 2.37 9.55
N LEU A 5 -1.01 3.13 8.46
CA LEU A 5 -2.19 3.87 7.98
C LEU A 5 -3.28 2.93 7.48
N GLY A 6 -2.91 1.89 6.71
CA GLY A 6 -3.87 0.94 6.14
C GLY A 6 -4.68 0.23 7.22
N GLU A 7 -4.02 -0.23 8.29
CA GLU A 7 -4.70 -0.85 9.43
C GLU A 7 -5.59 0.15 10.18
N SER A 8 -5.13 1.40 10.37
CA SER A 8 -5.90 2.44 11.04
C SER A 8 -7.20 2.75 10.28
N VAL A 9 -7.14 2.83 8.96
CA VAL A 9 -8.31 3.04 8.10
C VAL A 9 -9.23 1.81 8.12
N ALA A 10 -8.67 0.60 7.99
CA ALA A 10 -9.47 -0.63 8.05
C ALA A 10 -10.20 -0.78 9.39
N ALA A 11 -9.53 -0.51 10.51
CA ALA A 11 -10.11 -0.56 11.84
C ALA A 11 -11.25 0.45 12.02
N LEU A 12 -11.10 1.67 11.48
CA LEU A 12 -12.17 2.66 11.47
C LEU A 12 -13.39 2.15 10.67
N LEU A 13 -13.17 1.69 9.44
CA LEU A 13 -14.25 1.19 8.58
C LEU A 13 -15.01 0.03 9.24
N MET A 14 -14.30 -0.91 9.86
CA MET A 14 -14.92 -2.05 10.55
C MET A 14 -15.75 -1.62 11.77
N ARG A 15 -15.28 -0.64 12.55
CA ARG A 15 -16.02 -0.11 13.73
C ARG A 15 -17.31 0.59 13.31
N GLU A 16 -17.32 1.24 12.16
CA GLU A 16 -18.49 1.90 11.59
C GLU A 16 -19.39 0.97 10.75
N GLY A 17 -19.08 -0.34 10.71
CA GLY A 17 -19.87 -1.33 9.96
C GLY A 17 -19.75 -1.24 8.43
N VAL A 18 -18.72 -0.55 7.91
CA VAL A 18 -18.49 -0.35 6.48
C VAL A 18 -17.51 -1.41 5.96
N THR A 19 -17.97 -2.29 5.05
CA THR A 19 -17.20 -3.46 4.58
C THR A 19 -16.97 -3.47 3.05
N PRO A 20 -16.14 -2.56 2.50
CA PRO A 20 -15.85 -2.52 1.07
C PRO A 20 -14.78 -3.55 0.70
N ALA A 21 -14.57 -3.74 -0.60
CA ALA A 21 -13.32 -4.34 -1.08
C ALA A 21 -12.14 -3.44 -0.69
N PHE A 22 -11.36 -3.86 0.31
CA PHE A 22 -10.23 -3.10 0.84
C PHE A 22 -8.91 -3.61 0.25
N ARG A 23 -8.10 -2.71 -0.31
CA ARG A 23 -6.77 -3.00 -0.87
C ARG A 23 -5.80 -1.96 -0.33
N GLN A 24 -4.55 -2.36 -0.06
CA GLN A 24 -3.53 -1.47 0.49
C GLN A 24 -2.21 -1.62 -0.28
N ILE A 25 -1.47 -0.50 -0.35
CA ILE A 25 -0.09 -0.45 -0.81
C ILE A 25 0.76 -0.18 0.43
N ALA A 26 1.79 -1.00 0.65
CA ALA A 26 2.63 -0.93 1.82
C ALA A 26 3.98 -1.61 1.55
N LEU A 27 4.96 -1.28 2.40
CA LEU A 27 6.24 -1.97 2.44
C LEU A 27 6.10 -3.37 3.03
N PRO A 28 6.98 -4.31 2.65
CA PRO A 28 7.04 -5.62 3.30
C PRO A 28 7.41 -5.49 4.78
N ASP A 29 7.06 -6.50 5.57
CA ASP A 29 7.37 -6.55 7.00
C ASP A 29 8.75 -7.16 7.22
N GLU A 30 9.76 -6.44 6.76
CA GLU A 30 11.16 -6.86 6.79
C GLU A 30 12.09 -5.65 6.74
N PHE A 31 13.38 -5.89 7.00
CA PHE A 31 14.39 -4.87 6.78
C PHE A 31 14.52 -4.57 5.28
N LEU A 32 14.47 -3.29 4.94
CA LEU A 32 14.61 -2.86 3.55
C LEU A 32 16.07 -2.91 3.11
N ASP A 33 16.24 -3.14 1.81
CA ASP A 33 17.54 -3.10 1.14
C ASP A 33 18.16 -1.70 1.23
N ALA A 34 19.48 -1.67 1.32
CA ALA A 34 20.24 -0.43 1.18
C ALA A 34 20.35 -0.03 -0.30
N GLY A 35 20.20 1.26 -0.59
CA GLY A 35 20.29 1.77 -1.95
C GLY A 35 19.79 3.20 -2.06
N ALA A 36 19.78 3.72 -3.29
CA ALA A 36 19.19 5.03 -3.57
C ALA A 36 17.67 4.97 -3.38
N LEU A 37 17.11 5.93 -2.64
CA LEU A 37 15.67 5.98 -2.36
C LEU A 37 14.78 5.87 -3.60
N PRO A 38 15.06 6.54 -4.74
CA PRO A 38 14.24 6.37 -5.94
C PRO A 38 14.15 4.91 -6.41
N THR A 39 15.29 4.21 -6.43
CA THR A 39 15.36 2.79 -6.81
C THR A 39 14.62 1.90 -5.83
N LEU A 40 14.71 2.19 -4.52
CA LEU A 40 13.98 1.44 -3.49
C LEU A 40 12.48 1.69 -3.60
N HIS A 41 12.04 2.90 -3.91
CA HIS A 41 10.62 3.20 -4.09
C HIS A 41 10.02 2.40 -5.24
N ASP A 42 10.72 2.30 -6.37
CA ASP A 42 10.28 1.48 -7.50
C ASP A 42 10.30 -0.02 -7.12
N ARG A 43 11.39 -0.49 -6.50
CA ARG A 43 11.54 -1.89 -6.05
C ARG A 43 10.39 -2.35 -5.16
N TYR A 44 10.02 -1.51 -4.19
CA TYR A 44 8.96 -1.84 -3.23
C TYR A 44 7.55 -1.40 -3.70
N GLY A 45 7.43 -0.86 -4.91
CA GLY A 45 6.14 -0.50 -5.49
C GLY A 45 5.45 0.69 -4.80
N ILE A 46 6.24 1.58 -4.19
CA ILE A 46 5.76 2.80 -3.50
C ILE A 46 6.13 4.09 -4.25
N SER A 47 6.78 3.99 -5.41
CA SER A 47 6.94 5.14 -6.30
C SER A 47 5.59 5.55 -6.89
N THR A 48 5.49 6.82 -7.30
CA THR A 48 4.27 7.36 -7.93
C THR A 48 3.83 6.51 -9.13
N THR A 49 4.77 6.08 -9.96
CA THR A 49 4.50 5.26 -11.14
C THR A 49 3.89 3.91 -10.76
N GLU A 50 4.47 3.22 -9.78
CA GLU A 50 3.99 1.92 -9.33
C GLU A 50 2.63 2.00 -8.61
N VAL A 51 2.42 3.05 -7.81
CA VAL A 51 1.12 3.31 -7.17
C VAL A 51 0.03 3.54 -8.22
N VAL A 52 0.29 4.37 -9.24
CA VAL A 52 -0.67 4.61 -10.32
C VAL A 52 -0.97 3.33 -11.10
N ARG A 53 0.06 2.55 -11.45
CA ARG A 53 -0.10 1.27 -12.15
C ARG A 53 -1.01 0.31 -11.38
N ARG A 54 -0.75 0.14 -10.08
CA ARG A 54 -1.52 -0.77 -9.22
C ARG A 54 -2.98 -0.33 -9.04
N ILE A 55 -3.24 0.97 -8.91
CA ILE A 55 -4.60 1.51 -8.85
C ILE A 55 -5.37 1.30 -10.17
N ARG A 56 -4.70 1.44 -11.31
CA ARG A 56 -5.28 1.17 -12.63
C ARG A 56 -5.70 -0.30 -12.79
N GLU A 57 -4.81 -1.22 -12.47
CA GLU A 57 -5.09 -2.67 -12.45
C GLU A 57 -6.29 -3.02 -11.57
N TRP A 58 -6.37 -2.38 -10.40
CA TRP A 58 -7.47 -2.56 -9.46
C TRP A 58 -8.82 -2.08 -9.95
N THR A 59 -8.82 -1.04 -10.78
CA THR A 59 -10.04 -0.39 -11.26
C THR A 59 -10.39 -0.78 -12.69
N GLY A 60 -9.58 -1.61 -13.35
CA GLY A 60 -9.77 -2.01 -14.75
C GLY A 60 -9.63 -0.83 -15.72
N LYS A 61 -8.85 0.20 -15.37
CA LYS A 61 -8.63 1.43 -16.14
C LYS A 61 -7.21 1.52 -16.70
#